data_AF-A0AAW4T2G5-F1
#
_entry.id   AF-A0AAW4T2G5-F1
#
_cell.length_a   1.000
_cell.length_b   1.000
_cell.length_c   1.000
_cell.angle_alpha   90.00
_cell.angle_beta   90.00
_cell.angle_gamma   90.00
#
_symmetry.space_group_name_H-M   'P 1'
#
loop_
_entity.id
_entity.type
_entity.pdbx_description
1 polymer ?
#
loop_
_entity_poly.entity_id
_entity_poly.type
_entity_poly.pdbx_seq_one_letter_code
_entity_poly.pdbx_strand_id
1 'polypeptide(L)'
;MIKRNLLIAILILCSIGIIKGQTVSDSLAIMSARWKVESPQKGIIHKYASIPRLYQGTQSVSLIEIEPGAGLKVDIAVSGEMKETSRIASEHRAIAAINGSYFDMKRGNSVCFLKVGNQVVDTTTLSECKLRVTGAMHVHKGKIKLIPWSRQIEKEYKGETGIVLASGPLMLKDGQICDWNSCGTNFIRTKHPRSAVATTKEGKILLITVDGRFPEQAEGVNIPELAHLIRILGGEDALNLDGGGSTTLWLSGASDDGVVNYPCDNGRFDHAGERKVPNILYIH
;
A
#
# COMPACT_ATOMS: atom_id res chain seq x y z
N MET A 1 -42.67 40.33 0.05
CA MET A 1 -42.78 38.99 0.68
C MET A 1 -42.81 37.96 -0.43
N ILE A 2 -42.16 36.80 -0.24
CA ILE A 2 -41.93 35.69 -1.19
C ILE A 2 -40.60 35.80 -1.97
N LYS A 3 -39.56 35.14 -1.44
CA LYS A 3 -38.49 34.53 -2.25
C LYS A 3 -38.55 33.03 -2.03
N ARG A 4 -38.72 32.32 -3.14
CA ARG A 4 -38.94 30.87 -3.26
C ARG A 4 -37.57 30.19 -3.33
N ASN A 5 -37.14 29.52 -2.26
CA ASN A 5 -35.91 28.73 -2.26
C ASN A 5 -36.20 27.35 -2.86
N LEU A 6 -35.57 27.10 -4.01
CA LEU A 6 -35.58 25.84 -4.74
C LEU A 6 -34.43 24.97 -4.18
N LEU A 7 -34.74 23.97 -3.37
CA LEU A 7 -33.79 22.91 -3.02
C LEU A 7 -33.79 21.88 -4.16
N ILE A 8 -32.70 21.82 -4.91
CA ILE A 8 -32.43 20.74 -5.87
C ILE A 8 -31.61 19.69 -5.12
N ALA A 9 -32.24 18.57 -4.76
CA ALA A 9 -31.55 17.38 -4.30
C ALA A 9 -30.99 16.64 -5.52
N ILE A 10 -29.67 16.62 -5.69
CA ILE A 10 -29.00 15.83 -6.72
C ILE A 10 -28.77 14.43 -6.15
N LEU A 11 -29.61 13.48 -6.55
CA LEU A 11 -29.36 12.05 -6.33
C LEU A 11 -28.46 11.54 -7.46
N ILE A 12 -27.18 11.33 -7.14
CA ILE A 12 -26.24 10.64 -8.04
C ILE A 12 -26.53 9.13 -7.91
N LEU A 13 -27.24 8.56 -8.88
CA LEU A 13 -27.31 7.11 -9.06
C LEU A 13 -26.00 6.63 -9.68
N CYS A 14 -25.05 6.20 -8.86
CA CYS A 14 -23.99 5.31 -9.32
C CYS A 14 -24.53 3.87 -9.29
N SER A 15 -24.56 3.23 -10.45
CA SER A 15 -24.78 1.80 -10.61
C SER A 15 -23.65 1.02 -9.94
N ILE A 16 -23.81 0.69 -8.66
CA ILE A 16 -22.87 -0.14 -7.91
C ILE A 16 -23.14 -1.60 -8.28
N GLY A 17 -22.25 -2.20 -9.06
CA GLY A 17 -22.08 -3.64 -9.06
C GLY A 17 -21.72 -4.06 -7.64
N ILE A 18 -22.64 -4.73 -6.94
CA ILE A 18 -22.46 -5.15 -5.55
C ILE A 18 -21.40 -6.25 -5.51
N ILE A 19 -20.15 -5.86 -5.25
CA ILE A 19 -19.13 -6.79 -4.76
C ILE A 19 -19.51 -7.07 -3.31
N LYS A 20 -19.91 -8.31 -3.01
CA LYS A 20 -20.24 -8.76 -1.64
C LYS A 20 -19.13 -8.32 -0.67
N GLY A 21 -19.44 -7.38 0.22
CA GLY A 21 -18.54 -6.92 1.29
C GLY A 21 -18.26 -5.41 1.35
N GLN A 22 -18.66 -4.62 0.35
CA GLN A 22 -18.49 -3.17 0.36
C GLN A 22 -19.86 -2.49 0.44
N THR A 23 -20.17 -1.92 1.59
CA THR A 23 -21.46 -1.27 1.85
C THR A 23 -21.31 0.23 2.03
N VAL A 24 -22.41 0.97 1.88
CA VAL A 24 -22.48 2.39 2.28
C VAL A 24 -22.03 2.56 3.74
N SER A 25 -22.31 1.58 4.60
CA SER A 25 -21.86 1.57 5.99
C SER A 25 -20.33 1.53 6.12
N ASP A 26 -19.64 0.78 5.27
CA ASP A 26 -18.17 0.71 5.29
C ASP A 26 -17.55 2.05 4.84
N SER A 27 -18.09 2.67 3.78
CA SER A 27 -17.64 3.99 3.35
C SER A 27 -17.85 5.04 4.45
N LEU A 28 -19.01 5.03 5.10
CA LEU A 28 -19.29 5.93 6.24
C LEU A 28 -18.36 5.64 7.42
N ALA A 29 -18.08 4.37 7.73
CA ALA A 29 -17.16 4.01 8.81
C ALA A 29 -15.75 4.56 8.57
N ILE A 30 -15.24 4.49 7.34
CA ILE A 30 -13.93 5.05 6.97
C ILE A 30 -13.94 6.58 7.07
N MET A 31 -14.95 7.25 6.51
CA MET A 31 -15.03 8.71 6.47
C MET A 31 -15.24 9.33 7.87
N SER A 32 -15.98 8.62 8.73
CA SER A 32 -16.29 9.06 10.10
C SER A 32 -15.28 8.57 11.13
N ALA A 33 -14.27 7.81 10.71
CA ALA A 33 -13.26 7.26 11.61
C ALA A 33 -12.53 8.38 12.35
N ARG A 34 -12.25 8.11 13.64
CA ARG A 34 -11.47 9.01 14.49
C ARG A 34 -9.99 8.84 14.19
N TRP A 35 -9.53 9.48 13.12
CA TRP A 35 -8.13 9.50 12.76
C TRP A 35 -7.33 10.31 13.78
N LYS A 36 -6.35 9.66 14.42
CA LYS A 36 -5.23 10.36 15.04
C LYS A 36 -4.37 10.89 13.90
N VAL A 37 -4.14 12.19 13.87
CA VAL A 37 -3.38 12.86 12.79
C VAL A 37 -2.19 13.57 13.41
N GLU A 38 -1.01 13.29 12.89
CA GLU A 38 0.25 13.90 13.29
C GLU A 38 0.96 14.46 12.06
N SER A 39 1.66 15.58 12.22
CA SER A 39 2.43 16.22 11.16
C SER A 39 3.88 16.38 11.62
N PRO A 40 4.66 15.28 11.64
CA PRO A 40 5.98 15.24 12.26
C PRO A 40 6.96 16.22 11.60
N GLN A 41 6.77 16.51 10.31
CA GLN A 41 7.50 17.55 9.60
C GLN A 41 6.74 18.03 8.36
N LYS A 42 7.27 19.08 7.72
CA LYS A 42 6.71 19.63 6.49
C LYS A 42 6.59 18.56 5.42
N GLY A 43 5.37 18.37 4.92
CA GLY A 43 5.06 17.46 3.83
C GLY A 43 4.86 16.00 4.21
N ILE A 44 4.91 15.67 5.50
CA ILE A 44 4.56 14.34 6.02
C ILE A 44 3.35 14.48 6.94
N ILE A 45 2.30 13.71 6.66
CA ILE A 45 1.14 13.57 7.54
C ILE A 45 1.00 12.09 7.89
N HIS A 46 1.13 11.75 9.17
CA HIS A 46 0.85 10.40 9.67
C HIS A 46 -0.59 10.36 10.18
N LYS A 47 -1.33 9.34 9.76
CA LYS A 47 -2.69 9.08 10.21
C LYS A 47 -2.80 7.66 10.71
N TYR A 48 -3.49 7.49 11.83
CA TYR A 48 -3.79 6.19 12.41
C TYR A 48 -5.24 6.13 12.87
N ALA A 49 -5.91 4.99 12.66
CA ALA A 49 -7.22 4.73 13.21
C ALA A 49 -7.43 3.23 13.49
N SER A 50 -8.02 2.94 14.66
CA SER A 50 -8.73 1.68 14.89
C SER A 50 -10.21 1.90 14.55
N ILE A 51 -10.71 1.18 13.55
CA ILE A 51 -12.05 1.36 12.99
C ILE A 51 -12.88 0.10 13.30
N PRO A 52 -13.76 0.14 14.31
CA PRO A 52 -14.59 -1.01 14.67
C PRO A 52 -15.66 -1.27 13.61
N ARG A 53 -15.97 -2.55 13.39
CA ARG A 53 -17.00 -3.05 12.46
C ARG A 53 -16.78 -2.69 10.97
N LEU A 54 -15.59 -2.23 10.58
CA LEU A 54 -15.24 -2.04 9.18
C LEU A 54 -15.00 -3.41 8.53
N TYR A 55 -15.74 -3.71 7.45
CA TYR A 55 -15.72 -5.01 6.79
C TYR A 55 -15.98 -6.19 7.75
N GLN A 56 -16.95 -6.03 8.65
CA GLN A 56 -17.37 -7.05 9.64
C GLN A 56 -16.33 -7.35 10.74
N GLY A 57 -15.33 -6.48 10.94
CA GLY A 57 -14.34 -6.67 11.99
C GLY A 57 -13.68 -5.35 12.43
N THR A 58 -12.81 -5.41 13.42
CA THR A 58 -11.95 -4.26 13.77
C THR A 58 -10.80 -4.20 12.78
N GLN A 59 -10.57 -3.02 12.19
CA GLN A 59 -9.41 -2.76 11.36
C GLN A 59 -8.48 -1.77 12.06
N SER A 60 -7.18 -2.05 12.04
CA SER A 60 -6.13 -1.12 12.45
C SER A 60 -5.46 -0.62 11.18
N VAL A 61 -5.58 0.68 10.89
CA VAL A 61 -5.08 1.30 9.66
C VAL A 61 -4.08 2.39 10.02
N SER A 62 -2.89 2.32 9.45
CA SER A 62 -1.87 3.36 9.54
C SER A 62 -1.53 3.81 8.12
N LEU A 63 -1.43 5.12 7.89
CA LEU A 63 -0.93 5.65 6.63
C LEU A 63 -0.06 6.89 6.83
N ILE A 64 0.91 7.03 5.94
CA ILE A 64 1.73 8.24 5.80
C ILE A 64 1.38 8.88 4.45
N GLU A 65 0.92 10.12 4.48
CA GLU A 65 0.69 10.96 3.30
C GLU A 65 1.93 11.83 3.07
N ILE A 66 2.43 11.82 1.84
CA ILE A 66 3.52 12.65 1.37
C ILE A 66 2.93 13.72 0.47
N GLU A 67 3.02 14.97 0.90
CA GLU A 67 2.47 16.10 0.17
C GLU A 67 3.31 16.45 -1.07
N PRO A 68 2.67 16.69 -2.22
CA PRO A 68 3.36 17.17 -3.40
C PRO A 68 4.02 18.53 -3.14
N GLY A 69 5.19 18.76 -3.74
CA GLY A 69 5.87 20.05 -3.62
C GLY A 69 6.60 20.29 -2.29
N ALA A 70 6.57 19.35 -1.36
CA ALA A 70 7.36 19.42 -0.12
C ALA A 70 8.87 19.24 -0.32
N GLY A 71 9.31 18.91 -1.54
CA GLY A 71 10.72 18.62 -1.86
C GLY A 71 11.17 17.20 -1.52
N LEU A 72 10.27 16.40 -0.94
CA LEU A 72 10.47 14.99 -0.60
C LEU A 72 10.51 14.12 -1.85
N LYS A 73 11.37 13.11 -1.83
CA LYS A 73 11.57 12.16 -2.92
C LYS A 73 11.23 10.76 -2.47
N VAL A 74 10.75 9.95 -3.40
CA VAL A 74 10.55 8.51 -3.22
C VAL A 74 11.64 7.72 -3.93
N ASP A 75 12.11 6.65 -3.30
CA ASP A 75 13.06 5.71 -3.88
C ASP A 75 12.84 4.28 -3.35
N ILE A 76 13.48 3.29 -3.98
CA ILE A 76 13.42 1.88 -3.61
C ILE A 76 14.80 1.44 -3.16
N ALA A 77 14.89 0.92 -1.94
CA ALA A 77 16.12 0.31 -1.45
C ALA A 77 16.05 -1.21 -1.63
N VAL A 78 17.12 -1.79 -2.15
CA VAL A 78 17.31 -3.25 -2.26
C VAL A 78 18.55 -3.62 -1.47
N SER A 79 18.35 -4.38 -0.40
CA SER A 79 19.41 -4.82 0.49
C SER A 79 20.00 -6.14 -0.01
N GLY A 80 21.33 -6.30 0.12
CA GLY A 80 22.04 -7.54 -0.20
C GLY A 80 21.74 -8.70 0.77
N GLU A 81 21.16 -8.38 1.93
CA GLU A 81 20.67 -9.33 2.91
C GLU A 81 19.29 -8.88 3.45
N MET A 82 18.47 -9.81 3.95
CA MET A 82 17.18 -9.44 4.52
C MET A 82 17.38 -8.71 5.86
N LYS A 83 16.77 -7.53 6.01
CA LYS A 83 16.78 -6.70 7.22
C LYS A 83 15.39 -6.16 7.51
N GLU A 84 15.15 -5.74 8.74
CA GLU A 84 13.90 -5.08 9.13
C GLU A 84 13.70 -3.80 8.30
N THR A 85 12.44 -3.41 8.09
CA THR A 85 12.10 -2.24 7.26
C THR A 85 12.68 -0.98 7.90
N SER A 86 12.54 -0.84 9.22
CA SER A 86 13.13 0.22 10.04
C SER A 86 14.64 0.34 9.86
N ARG A 87 15.34 -0.80 9.80
CA ARG A 87 16.80 -0.84 9.64
C ARG A 87 17.25 -0.41 8.26
N ILE A 88 16.61 -0.91 7.20
CA ILE A 88 16.93 -0.47 5.83
C ILE A 88 16.61 1.03 5.68
N ALA A 89 15.47 1.48 6.22
CA ALA A 89 15.09 2.89 6.21
C ALA A 89 16.14 3.78 6.89
N SER A 90 16.63 3.36 8.06
CA SER A 90 17.65 4.09 8.82
C SER A 90 19.00 4.14 8.08
N GLU A 91 19.43 3.04 7.45
CA GLU A 91 20.66 2.99 6.65
C GLU A 91 20.61 3.96 5.45
N HIS A 92 19.43 4.17 4.88
CA HIS A 92 19.17 5.11 3.79
C HIS A 92 18.83 6.53 4.27
N ARG A 93 18.86 6.81 5.58
CA ARG A 93 18.46 8.09 6.19
C ARG A 93 17.06 8.52 5.74
N ALA A 94 16.17 7.55 5.61
CA ALA A 94 14.79 7.79 5.22
C ALA A 94 14.05 8.61 6.27
N ILE A 95 13.03 9.32 5.80
CA ILE A 95 12.03 10.03 6.58
C ILE A 95 10.87 9.09 6.90
N ALA A 96 10.43 8.31 5.92
CA ALA A 96 9.35 7.34 6.05
C ALA A 96 9.64 6.14 5.15
N ALA A 97 9.14 4.97 5.51
CA ALA A 97 9.32 3.75 4.71
C ALA A 97 8.17 2.77 4.90
N ILE A 98 7.96 1.93 3.89
CA ILE A 98 7.09 0.76 3.93
C ILE A 98 7.83 -0.42 3.32
N ASN A 99 7.54 -1.65 3.77
CA ASN A 99 8.09 -2.85 3.13
C ASN A 99 7.74 -2.90 1.63
N GLY A 100 8.59 -3.55 0.83
CA GLY A 100 8.43 -3.59 -0.62
C GLY A 100 7.73 -4.84 -1.17
N SER A 101 8.26 -5.38 -2.26
CA SER A 101 7.67 -6.48 -3.03
C SER A 101 7.96 -7.87 -2.43
N TYR A 102 7.34 -8.88 -3.04
CA TYR A 102 7.50 -10.28 -2.66
C TYR A 102 8.92 -10.79 -2.86
N PHE A 103 9.31 -11.73 -1.99
CA PHE A 103 10.63 -12.36 -1.98
C PHE A 103 10.54 -13.84 -1.57
N ASP A 104 11.60 -14.59 -1.86
CA ASP A 104 11.77 -15.94 -1.34
C ASP A 104 12.29 -15.87 0.10
N MET A 105 11.47 -16.23 1.09
CA MET A 105 11.85 -16.12 2.51
C MET A 105 13.05 -16.99 2.91
N LYS A 106 13.40 -18.03 2.13
CA LYS A 106 14.56 -18.88 2.43
C LYS A 106 15.83 -18.32 1.81
N ARG A 107 15.74 -17.80 0.58
CA ARG A 107 16.89 -17.31 -0.20
C ARG A 107 17.14 -15.81 -0.03
N GLY A 108 16.12 -15.05 0.33
CA GLY A 108 16.15 -13.60 0.50
C GLY A 108 16.12 -12.79 -0.79
N ASN A 109 16.16 -13.40 -1.97
CA ASN A 109 16.12 -12.67 -3.23
C ASN A 109 14.68 -12.34 -3.68
N SER A 110 14.54 -11.32 -4.54
CA SER A 110 13.24 -10.96 -5.12
C SER A 110 12.69 -12.12 -5.96
N VAL A 111 11.36 -12.31 -5.92
CA VAL A 111 10.64 -13.20 -6.84
C VAL A 111 9.80 -12.42 -7.86
N CYS A 112 9.97 -11.10 -7.87
CA CYS A 112 9.36 -10.13 -8.76
C CYS A 112 10.42 -9.48 -9.65
N PHE A 113 10.00 -8.99 -10.82
CA PHE A 113 10.87 -8.21 -11.67
C PHE A 113 11.45 -7.02 -10.93
N LEU A 114 12.77 -6.90 -10.97
CA LEU A 114 13.52 -5.80 -10.40
C LEU A 114 14.54 -5.34 -11.45
N LYS A 115 14.45 -4.08 -11.84
CA LYS A 115 15.44 -3.41 -12.69
C LYS A 115 15.97 -2.20 -11.95
N VAL A 116 17.29 -2.06 -11.88
CA VAL A 116 17.98 -0.91 -11.27
C VAL A 116 18.85 -0.26 -12.33
N GLY A 117 18.58 1.02 -12.62
CA GLY A 117 19.23 1.72 -13.73
C GLY A 117 18.91 1.01 -15.04
N ASN A 118 19.93 0.43 -15.68
CA ASN A 118 19.79 -0.34 -16.93
C ASN A 118 19.90 -1.86 -16.73
N GLN A 119 20.14 -2.32 -15.51
CA GLN A 119 20.37 -3.73 -15.21
C GLN A 119 19.10 -4.38 -14.68
N VAL A 120 18.70 -5.50 -15.30
CA VAL A 120 17.70 -6.40 -14.72
C VAL A 120 18.41 -7.23 -13.65
N VAL A 121 17.94 -7.10 -12.41
CA VAL A 121 18.45 -7.81 -11.23
C VAL A 121 17.71 -9.13 -11.06
N ASP A 122 16.37 -9.09 -11.16
CA ASP A 122 15.50 -10.26 -11.03
C ASP A 122 14.34 -10.19 -12.03
N THR A 123 13.69 -11.34 -12.26
CA THR A 123 12.50 -11.46 -13.10
C THR A 123 11.36 -12.07 -12.30
N THR A 124 10.11 -11.78 -12.69
CA THR A 124 8.97 -12.31 -11.95
C THR A 124 8.87 -13.82 -12.19
N THR A 125 8.74 -14.59 -11.12
CA THR A 125 8.53 -16.04 -11.24
C THR A 125 7.18 -16.34 -11.85
N LEU A 126 7.05 -17.48 -12.56
CA LEU A 126 5.78 -17.88 -13.17
C LEU A 126 4.65 -18.07 -12.13
N SER A 127 5.01 -18.50 -10.91
CA SER A 127 4.07 -18.61 -9.80
C SER A 127 3.54 -17.24 -9.38
N GLU A 128 4.42 -16.26 -9.22
CA GLU A 128 4.02 -14.92 -8.78
C GLU A 128 3.20 -14.17 -9.84
N CYS A 129 3.55 -14.30 -11.13
CA CYS A 129 2.74 -13.77 -12.24
C CYS A 129 1.30 -14.29 -12.23
N LYS A 130 1.11 -15.59 -11.93
CA LYS A 130 -0.23 -16.22 -11.87
C LYS A 130 -0.97 -15.95 -10.56
N LEU A 131 -0.24 -15.58 -9.52
CA LEU A 131 -0.81 -15.42 -8.18
C LEU A 131 -1.28 -14.00 -7.93
N ARG A 132 -0.45 -12.99 -8.23
CA ARG A 132 -0.69 -11.62 -7.74
C ARG A 132 0.09 -10.50 -8.44
N VAL A 133 1.13 -10.78 -9.21
CA VAL A 133 1.98 -9.73 -9.78
C VAL A 133 1.36 -9.19 -11.07
N THR A 134 0.62 -8.08 -10.94
CA THR A 134 -0.09 -7.40 -12.05
C THR A 134 0.21 -5.91 -12.14
N GLY A 135 1.13 -5.39 -11.32
CA GLY A 135 1.59 -4.01 -11.40
C GLY A 135 3.07 -3.85 -11.05
N ALA A 136 3.59 -2.65 -11.23
CA ALA A 136 4.95 -2.31 -10.83
C ALA A 136 5.05 -0.86 -10.38
N MET A 137 5.97 -0.62 -9.45
CA MET A 137 6.44 0.72 -9.10
C MET A 137 7.56 1.07 -10.06
N HIS A 138 7.41 2.16 -10.80
CA HIS A 138 8.49 2.78 -11.55
C HIS A 138 8.91 4.07 -10.83
N VAL A 139 10.11 4.06 -10.27
CA VAL A 139 10.69 5.21 -9.58
C VAL A 139 11.81 5.82 -10.42
N HIS A 140 11.64 7.10 -10.74
CA HIS A 140 12.61 7.87 -11.51
C HIS A 140 12.69 9.31 -10.99
N LYS A 141 13.91 9.80 -10.76
CA LYS A 141 14.19 11.18 -10.29
C LYS A 141 13.35 11.57 -9.06
N GLY A 142 13.21 10.64 -8.10
CA GLY A 142 12.49 10.88 -6.85
C GLY A 142 10.97 10.89 -6.98
N LYS A 143 10.41 10.41 -8.10
CA LYS A 143 8.96 10.31 -8.35
C LYS A 143 8.58 8.87 -8.64
N ILE A 144 7.40 8.46 -8.19
CA ILE A 144 6.82 7.14 -8.44
C ILE A 144 5.70 7.21 -9.46
N LYS A 145 5.61 6.19 -10.33
CA LYS A 145 4.44 5.87 -11.14
C LYS A 145 4.06 4.42 -10.89
N LEU A 146 2.77 4.16 -10.74
CA LEU A 146 2.23 2.80 -10.64
C LEU A 146 1.75 2.38 -12.03
N ILE A 147 2.36 1.34 -12.59
CA ILE A 147 2.10 0.89 -13.96
C ILE A 147 1.57 -0.54 -14.00
N PRO A 148 0.71 -0.89 -14.96
CA PRO A 148 0.32 -2.28 -15.20
C PRO A 148 1.54 -3.17 -15.47
N TRP A 149 1.47 -4.42 -15.03
CA TRP A 149 2.52 -5.41 -15.26
C TRP A 149 1.93 -6.74 -15.69
N SER A 150 2.65 -7.44 -16.56
CA SER A 150 2.32 -8.78 -17.01
C SER A 150 3.58 -9.47 -17.50
N ARG A 151 3.51 -10.78 -17.70
CA ARG A 151 4.64 -11.53 -18.27
C ARG A 151 5.00 -11.07 -19.68
N GLN A 152 4.03 -10.55 -20.44
CA GLN A 152 4.29 -10.00 -21.77
C GLN A 152 5.02 -8.66 -21.67
N ILE A 153 4.52 -7.76 -20.81
CA ILE A 153 5.15 -6.46 -20.55
C ILE A 153 6.61 -6.65 -20.11
N GLU A 154 6.85 -7.56 -19.17
CA GLU A 154 8.19 -7.86 -18.64
C GLU A 154 9.19 -8.27 -19.72
N LYS A 155 8.79 -9.13 -20.66
CA LYS A 155 9.67 -9.62 -21.74
C LYS A 155 10.08 -8.50 -22.71
N GLU A 156 9.19 -7.54 -22.91
CA GLU A 156 9.35 -6.44 -23.86
C GLU A 156 9.84 -5.15 -23.17
N TYR A 157 10.06 -5.18 -21.85
CA TYR A 157 10.32 -3.98 -21.07
C TYR A 157 11.69 -3.39 -21.36
N LYS A 158 11.70 -2.30 -22.13
CA LYS A 158 12.88 -1.46 -22.43
C LYS A 158 12.82 -0.09 -21.74
N GLY A 159 11.98 0.03 -20.71
CA GLY A 159 11.63 1.32 -20.11
C GLY A 159 12.81 2.14 -19.59
N GLU A 160 12.52 3.40 -19.31
CA GLU A 160 13.47 4.45 -18.94
C GLU A 160 14.43 4.03 -17.79
N THR A 161 15.52 4.78 -17.68
CA THR A 161 16.45 4.70 -16.53
C THR A 161 15.69 4.94 -15.24
N GLY A 162 15.99 4.22 -14.16
CA GLY A 162 15.27 4.33 -12.89
C GLY A 162 15.25 2.98 -12.18
N ILE A 163 14.41 2.84 -11.16
CA ILE A 163 14.14 1.55 -10.53
C ILE A 163 12.73 1.11 -10.89
N VAL A 164 12.58 -0.13 -11.34
CA VAL A 164 11.29 -0.76 -11.58
C VAL A 164 11.20 -1.98 -10.70
N LEU A 165 10.20 -2.03 -9.83
CA LEU A 165 9.93 -3.15 -8.96
C LEU A 165 8.49 -3.61 -9.14
N ALA A 166 8.33 -4.81 -9.71
CA ALA A 166 7.02 -5.43 -9.86
C ALA A 166 6.48 -5.88 -8.50
N SER A 167 5.16 -5.82 -8.37
CA SER A 167 4.42 -6.25 -7.19
C SER A 167 2.96 -6.52 -7.60
N GLY A 168 2.06 -6.68 -6.64
CA GLY A 168 0.66 -6.53 -6.92
C GLY A 168 -0.27 -7.27 -5.97
N PRO A 169 -1.56 -7.34 -6.34
CA PRO A 169 -2.10 -6.84 -7.60
C PRO A 169 -2.11 -5.31 -7.70
N LEU A 170 -2.09 -4.79 -8.93
CA LEU A 170 -2.54 -3.42 -9.18
C LEU A 170 -4.03 -3.36 -8.83
N MET A 171 -4.40 -2.46 -7.92
CA MET A 171 -5.74 -2.38 -7.36
C MET A 171 -6.57 -1.30 -8.03
N LEU A 172 -5.99 -0.12 -8.19
CA LEU A 172 -6.62 1.02 -8.85
C LEU A 172 -5.73 1.53 -9.98
N LYS A 173 -6.35 1.90 -11.10
CA LYS A 173 -5.73 2.68 -12.16
C LYS A 173 -6.68 3.78 -12.62
N ASP A 174 -6.21 5.02 -12.63
CA ASP A 174 -6.99 6.20 -13.06
C ASP A 174 -8.35 6.30 -12.32
N GLY A 175 -8.34 5.95 -11.03
CA GLY A 175 -9.52 5.93 -10.15
C GLY A 175 -10.47 4.74 -10.34
N GLN A 176 -10.15 3.82 -11.25
CA GLN A 176 -10.96 2.64 -11.55
C GLN A 176 -10.36 1.38 -10.92
N ILE A 177 -11.23 0.46 -10.48
CA ILE A 177 -10.82 -0.84 -9.95
C ILE A 177 -10.28 -1.70 -11.10
N CYS A 178 -9.10 -2.29 -10.90
CA CYS A 178 -8.51 -3.22 -11.86
C CYS A 178 -9.13 -4.62 -11.76
N ASP A 179 -9.06 -5.39 -12.86
CA ASP A 179 -9.47 -6.79 -12.85
C ASP A 179 -8.43 -7.68 -12.17
N TRP A 180 -8.89 -8.57 -11.28
CA TRP A 180 -8.07 -9.54 -10.56
C TRP A 180 -8.44 -10.99 -10.87
N ASN A 181 -9.27 -11.25 -11.88
CA ASN A 181 -9.68 -12.60 -12.26
C ASN A 181 -8.51 -13.51 -12.68
N SER A 182 -7.39 -12.93 -13.11
CA SER A 182 -6.15 -13.65 -13.42
C SER A 182 -5.27 -13.96 -12.21
N CYS A 183 -5.60 -13.41 -11.03
CA CYS A 183 -4.89 -13.64 -9.77
C CYS A 183 -5.45 -14.85 -9.03
N GLY A 184 -4.68 -15.41 -8.11
CA GLY A 184 -5.13 -16.53 -7.28
C GLY A 184 -6.26 -16.14 -6.35
N THR A 185 -7.42 -16.80 -6.49
CA THR A 185 -8.65 -16.49 -5.74
C THR A 185 -8.43 -16.41 -4.23
N ASN A 186 -7.69 -17.36 -3.64
CA ASN A 186 -7.41 -17.36 -2.20
C ASN A 186 -6.60 -16.13 -1.78
N PHE A 187 -5.61 -15.73 -2.58
CA PHE A 187 -4.82 -14.53 -2.29
C PHE A 187 -5.68 -13.25 -2.30
N ILE A 188 -6.61 -13.17 -3.26
CA ILE A 188 -7.52 -12.03 -3.43
C ILE A 188 -8.56 -11.96 -2.31
N ARG A 189 -9.11 -13.10 -1.88
CA ARG A 189 -10.29 -13.16 -1.00
C ARG A 189 -9.97 -13.32 0.48
N THR A 190 -8.78 -13.81 0.83
CA THR A 190 -8.41 -14.01 2.23
C THR A 190 -7.93 -12.72 2.89
N LYS A 191 -8.41 -12.47 4.11
CA LYS A 191 -7.98 -11.35 4.95
C LYS A 191 -6.60 -11.60 5.51
N HIS A 192 -5.73 -10.61 5.38
CA HIS A 192 -4.37 -10.61 5.91
C HIS A 192 -3.97 -9.18 6.29
N PRO A 193 -2.89 -9.01 7.06
CA PRO A 193 -2.16 -7.76 7.08
C PRO A 193 -1.75 -7.41 5.65
N ARG A 194 -1.91 -6.15 5.25
CA ARG A 194 -1.60 -5.68 3.89
C ARG A 194 -0.80 -4.40 3.94
N SER A 195 0.14 -4.28 3.02
CA SER A 195 0.84 -3.05 2.68
C SER A 195 0.46 -2.61 1.28
N ALA A 196 0.33 -1.30 1.07
CA ALA A 196 0.05 -0.73 -0.23
C ALA A 196 0.72 0.64 -0.39
N VAL A 197 0.98 0.99 -1.64
CA VAL A 197 1.28 2.35 -2.06
C VAL A 197 0.18 2.84 -2.97
N ALA A 198 -0.21 4.11 -2.84
CA ALA A 198 -1.15 4.76 -3.73
C ALA A 198 -0.69 6.17 -4.09
N THR A 199 -1.17 6.68 -5.22
CA THR A 199 -1.04 8.10 -5.58
C THR A 199 -2.42 8.71 -5.76
N THR A 200 -2.60 9.97 -5.35
CA THR A 200 -3.86 10.71 -5.52
C THR A 200 -3.84 11.61 -6.76
N LYS A 201 -5.01 12.14 -7.16
CA LYS A 201 -5.14 13.11 -8.25
C LYS A 201 -4.32 14.38 -8.03
N GLU A 202 -4.19 14.77 -6.78
CA GLU A 202 -3.43 15.94 -6.35
C GLU A 202 -1.92 15.66 -6.34
N GLY A 203 -1.50 14.41 -6.57
CA GLY A 203 -0.09 14.02 -6.62
C GLY A 203 0.50 13.65 -5.26
N LYS A 204 -0.33 13.41 -4.23
CA LYS A 204 0.15 12.85 -2.96
C LYS A 204 0.59 11.40 -3.17
N ILE A 205 1.57 10.95 -2.39
CA ILE A 205 1.89 9.53 -2.23
C ILE A 205 1.33 9.08 -0.88
N LEU A 206 0.66 7.94 -0.85
CA LEU A 206 0.14 7.32 0.36
C LEU A 206 0.87 6.00 0.58
N LEU A 207 1.54 5.85 1.72
CA LEU A 207 2.05 4.58 2.21
C LEU A 207 1.04 4.06 3.22
N ILE A 208 0.43 2.90 2.99
CA ILE A 208 -0.71 2.41 3.77
C ILE A 208 -0.42 1.01 4.29
N THR A 209 -0.67 0.79 5.58
CA THR A 209 -0.77 -0.53 6.17
C THR A 209 -2.14 -0.74 6.79
N VAL A 210 -2.62 -1.98 6.68
CA VAL A 210 -3.74 -2.49 7.47
C VAL A 210 -3.21 -3.70 8.22
N ASP A 211 -3.19 -3.62 9.55
CA ASP A 211 -2.73 -4.74 10.38
C ASP A 211 -3.75 -5.88 10.36
N GLY A 212 -3.34 -7.08 10.74
CA GLY A 212 -4.19 -8.26 10.68
C GLY A 212 -3.68 -9.43 11.50
N ARG A 213 -4.46 -10.52 11.57
CA ARG A 213 -4.17 -11.74 12.36
C ARG A 213 -4.21 -11.53 13.89
N PHE A 214 -4.83 -10.46 14.34
CA PHE A 214 -5.08 -10.20 15.75
C PHE A 214 -6.59 -10.15 15.97
N PRO A 215 -7.24 -11.29 16.26
CA PRO A 215 -8.69 -11.32 16.45
C PRO A 215 -9.16 -10.21 17.38
N GLU A 216 -10.28 -9.57 17.04
CA GLU A 216 -10.90 -8.45 17.78
C GLU A 216 -10.14 -7.12 17.74
N GLN A 217 -8.82 -7.13 17.55
CA GLN A 217 -7.97 -5.92 17.50
C GLN A 217 -7.69 -5.45 16.08
N ALA A 218 -7.33 -6.37 15.19
CA ALA A 218 -7.06 -6.14 13.77
C ALA A 218 -7.24 -7.45 12.99
N GLU A 219 -8.36 -7.58 12.27
CA GLU A 219 -8.66 -8.75 11.46
C GLU A 219 -7.82 -8.81 10.17
N GLY A 220 -7.51 -7.64 9.61
CA GLY A 220 -6.92 -7.49 8.29
C GLY A 220 -7.98 -7.46 7.19
N VAL A 221 -7.50 -7.26 5.96
CA VAL A 221 -8.35 -7.04 4.78
C VAL A 221 -7.96 -7.92 3.62
N ASN A 222 -8.95 -8.23 2.79
CA ASN A 222 -8.73 -8.82 1.48
C ASN A 222 -8.45 -7.72 0.43
N ILE A 223 -8.10 -8.11 -0.80
CA ILE A 223 -7.71 -7.14 -1.84
C ILE A 223 -8.87 -6.19 -2.23
N PRO A 224 -10.11 -6.67 -2.46
CA PRO A 224 -11.24 -5.77 -2.70
C PRO A 224 -11.48 -4.75 -1.58
N GLU A 225 -11.39 -5.17 -0.31
CA GLU A 225 -11.55 -4.30 0.86
C GLU A 225 -10.44 -3.24 0.95
N LEU A 226 -9.19 -3.62 0.67
CA LEU A 226 -8.06 -2.70 0.62
C LEU A 226 -8.22 -1.68 -0.51
N ALA A 227 -8.57 -2.12 -1.73
CA ALA A 227 -8.82 -1.24 -2.86
C ALA A 227 -9.95 -0.24 -2.57
N HIS A 228 -11.03 -0.71 -1.94
CA HIS A 228 -12.13 0.15 -1.49
C HIS A 228 -11.68 1.18 -0.47
N LEU A 229 -10.94 0.76 0.57
CA LEU A 229 -10.39 1.65 1.59
C LEU A 229 -9.55 2.76 0.96
N ILE A 230 -8.59 2.39 0.12
CA ILE A 230 -7.68 3.34 -0.54
C ILE A 230 -8.43 4.32 -1.43
N ARG A 231 -9.44 3.87 -2.17
CA ARG A 231 -10.27 4.74 -2.99
C ARG A 231 -11.03 5.77 -2.13
N ILE A 232 -11.58 5.37 -0.99
CA ILE A 232 -12.26 6.30 -0.06
C ILE A 232 -11.26 7.30 0.55
N LEU A 233 -10.01 6.88 0.77
CA LEU A 233 -8.90 7.75 1.21
C LEU A 233 -8.36 8.66 0.10
N GLY A 234 -8.91 8.62 -1.11
CA GLY A 234 -8.54 9.50 -2.23
C GLY A 234 -7.49 8.94 -3.20
N GLY A 235 -7.13 7.66 -3.06
CA GLY A 235 -6.22 7.00 -4.00
C GLY A 235 -6.79 6.90 -5.42
N GLU A 236 -5.99 7.27 -6.40
CA GLU A 236 -6.29 7.21 -7.84
C GLU A 236 -5.64 6.00 -8.50
N ASP A 237 -4.33 5.84 -8.32
CA ASP A 237 -3.60 4.61 -8.63
C ASP A 237 -3.21 3.94 -7.32
N ALA A 238 -3.30 2.61 -7.24
CA ALA A 238 -2.94 1.88 -6.03
C ALA A 238 -2.37 0.50 -6.35
N LEU A 239 -1.29 0.13 -5.68
CA LEU A 239 -0.58 -1.12 -5.86
C LEU A 239 -0.40 -1.82 -4.51
N ASN A 240 -0.79 -3.09 -4.43
CA ASN A 240 -0.53 -3.91 -3.26
C ASN A 240 0.95 -4.34 -3.22
N LEU A 241 1.53 -4.31 -2.03
CA LEU A 241 2.90 -4.73 -1.71
C LEU A 241 2.90 -6.08 -0.98
N ASP A 242 4.07 -6.60 -0.62
CA ASP A 242 4.10 -7.79 0.22
C ASP A 242 3.40 -7.53 1.56
N GLY A 243 2.67 -8.53 2.05
CA GLY A 243 1.80 -8.40 3.22
C GLY A 243 2.11 -9.45 4.29
N GLY A 244 1.13 -9.75 5.12
CA GLY A 244 1.35 -10.67 6.24
C GLY A 244 2.44 -10.15 7.17
N GLY A 245 3.37 -11.02 7.59
CA GLY A 245 4.45 -10.65 8.51
C GLY A 245 5.41 -9.58 7.97
N SER A 246 5.44 -9.36 6.65
CA SER A 246 6.24 -8.28 6.04
C SER A 246 5.65 -6.89 6.27
N THR A 247 4.36 -6.79 6.61
CA THR A 247 3.62 -5.52 6.73
C THR A 247 4.24 -4.63 7.80
N THR A 248 4.97 -3.60 7.36
CA THR A 248 5.63 -2.66 8.26
C THR A 248 5.60 -1.26 7.66
N LEU A 249 5.17 -0.28 8.46
CA LEU A 249 5.22 1.15 8.18
C LEU A 249 6.12 1.82 9.21
N TRP A 250 7.09 2.59 8.72
CA TRP A 250 8.11 3.22 9.56
C TRP A 250 8.17 4.73 9.28
N LEU A 251 8.39 5.50 10.34
CA LEU A 251 8.47 6.96 10.34
C LEU A 251 9.61 7.40 11.27
N SER A 252 10.55 8.17 10.73
CA SER A 252 11.70 8.65 11.48
C SER A 252 11.27 9.55 12.65
N GLY A 253 11.80 9.27 13.84
CA GLY A 253 11.54 10.05 15.05
C GLY A 253 10.18 9.78 15.72
N ALA A 254 9.37 8.86 15.20
CA ALA A 254 8.20 8.36 15.94
C ALA A 254 8.64 7.49 17.13
N SER A 255 7.70 7.19 18.04
CA SER A 255 7.95 6.26 19.15
C SER A 255 8.24 4.84 18.64
N ASP A 256 8.64 3.96 19.56
CA ASP A 256 8.78 2.52 19.28
C ASP A 256 9.73 2.23 18.10
N ASP A 257 10.90 2.87 18.15
CA ASP A 257 11.95 2.83 17.12
C ASP A 257 11.49 3.23 15.71
N GLY A 258 10.37 3.96 15.65
CA GLY A 258 9.80 4.53 14.43
C GLY A 258 8.74 3.66 13.75
N VAL A 259 8.42 2.47 14.27
CA VAL A 259 7.36 1.62 13.69
C VAL A 259 5.99 2.14 14.09
N VAL A 260 5.15 2.48 13.11
CA VAL A 260 3.86 3.17 13.33
C VAL A 260 2.64 2.31 13.00
N ASN A 261 2.83 1.01 12.77
CA ASN A 261 1.77 0.01 12.67
C ASN A 261 2.03 -1.13 13.67
N TYR A 262 1.28 -2.23 13.59
CA TYR A 262 1.44 -3.39 14.48
C TYR A 262 1.86 -4.62 13.66
N PRO A 263 3.16 -4.80 13.35
CA PRO A 263 3.65 -5.96 12.63
C PRO A 263 3.28 -7.27 13.34
N CYS A 264 3.01 -8.33 12.57
CA CYS A 264 2.43 -9.55 13.13
C CYS A 264 3.39 -10.74 13.30
N ASP A 265 4.67 -10.62 12.91
CA ASP A 265 5.55 -11.80 12.80
C ASP A 265 5.96 -12.35 14.17
N ASN A 266 5.89 -11.54 15.23
CA ASN A 266 6.10 -11.97 16.62
C ASN A 266 4.83 -12.50 17.32
N GLY A 267 3.66 -12.43 16.66
CA GLY A 267 2.38 -12.86 17.22
C GLY A 267 1.82 -11.97 18.35
N ARG A 268 2.30 -10.74 18.53
CA ARG A 268 1.79 -9.79 19.55
C ARG A 268 1.30 -8.51 18.90
N PHE A 269 0.21 -7.94 19.40
CA PHE A 269 -0.30 -6.64 18.94
C PHE A 269 0.52 -5.51 19.59
N ASP A 270 1.78 -5.38 19.16
CA ASP A 270 2.73 -4.35 19.56
C ASP A 270 3.44 -3.76 18.33
N HIS A 271 4.29 -2.75 18.52
CA HIS A 271 5.06 -2.11 17.44
C HIS A 271 6.33 -2.89 17.07
N ALA A 272 6.53 -4.09 17.61
CA ALA A 272 7.66 -4.95 17.29
C ALA A 272 7.25 -6.05 16.30
N GLY A 273 8.17 -6.98 15.99
CA GLY A 273 7.85 -8.13 15.15
C GLY A 273 7.88 -7.85 13.64
N GLU A 274 8.67 -6.86 13.23
CA GLU A 274 9.02 -6.67 11.82
C GLU A 274 9.67 -7.95 11.25
N ARG A 275 9.19 -8.40 10.10
CA ARG A 275 9.91 -9.40 9.33
C ARG A 275 11.08 -8.75 8.60
N LYS A 276 12.19 -9.47 8.52
CA LYS A 276 13.30 -9.11 7.63
C LYS A 276 12.88 -9.24 6.16
N VAL A 277 12.99 -8.15 5.41
CA VAL A 277 12.66 -8.06 3.99
C VAL A 277 13.90 -7.64 3.18
N PRO A 278 13.96 -7.94 1.88
CA PRO A 278 15.10 -7.57 1.05
C PRO A 278 14.94 -6.22 0.36
N ASN A 279 13.74 -5.64 0.34
CA ASN A 279 13.51 -4.34 -0.28
C ASN A 279 12.40 -3.56 0.41
N ILE A 280 12.49 -2.23 0.32
CA ILE A 280 11.54 -1.27 0.88
C ILE A 280 11.29 -0.14 -0.13
N LEU A 281 10.13 0.51 0.01
CA LEU A 281 9.87 1.82 -0.60
C LEU A 281 10.04 2.88 0.49
N TYR A 282 10.80 3.94 0.22
CA TYR A 282 11.12 4.95 1.22
C TYR A 282 11.07 6.38 0.68
N ILE A 283 10.96 7.32 1.60
CA ILE A 283 10.87 8.76 1.37
C ILE A 283 12.10 9.44 1.99
N HIS A 284 12.72 10.40 1.29
CA HIS A 284 13.91 11.12 1.75
C HIS A 284 14.02 12.54 1.16
#